data_AF-A0A955WZQ5-F1
#
_entry.id   AF-A0A955WZQ5-F1
#
_cell.length_a   1.000
_cell.length_b   1.000
_cell.length_c   1.000
_cell.angle_alpha   90.00
_cell.angle_beta   90.00
_cell.angle_gamma   90.00
#
_symmetry.space_group_name_H-M   'P 1'
#
loop_
_entity.id
_entity.type
_entity.pdbx_description
1 polymer ?
#
loop_
_entity_poly.entity_id
_entity_poly.type
_entity_poly.pdbx_seq_one_letter_code
_entity_poly.pdbx_strand_id
1 'polypeptide(L)'
;MPDPFDLLDRLDRWRHLPDYQLERRADVFFSLYLPEVLGAHFGAAFDPTLVPEFPVRLGLIHGTPSNQSFKVDYLALSADRSALWLVELKTDPGSRNTTQDENMQGAVAAGAAALLQGVVHIARASKHKQKYGHLLAALAGLGLLRVPGDLWDILYPDVRRGLTARLGDIRVAPGVAQMTVRLAYVQPEAHHPGEIGFDTVAAVVERHLDPLSQRFAASLRRWSRVAGSTDPRSLG
;
A
#
# COMPACT_ATOMS: atom_id res chain seq x y z
N MET A 1 -26.25 -10.75 -17.64
CA MET A 1 -24.91 -10.67 -17.03
C MET A 1 -25.06 -10.00 -15.67
N PRO A 2 -24.30 -10.38 -14.65
CA PRO A 2 -24.31 -9.67 -13.37
C PRO A 2 -23.95 -8.19 -13.60
N ASP A 3 -24.59 -7.28 -12.88
CA ASP A 3 -24.24 -5.86 -12.94
C ASP A 3 -22.92 -5.68 -12.17
N PRO A 4 -21.87 -5.06 -12.73
CA PRO A 4 -20.65 -4.77 -11.97
C PRO A 4 -20.90 -3.98 -10.67
N PHE A 5 -22.00 -3.22 -10.56
CA PHE A 5 -22.40 -2.54 -9.32
C PHE A 5 -22.89 -3.50 -8.23
N ASP A 6 -23.31 -4.71 -8.57
CA ASP A 6 -23.68 -5.76 -7.61
C ASP A 6 -22.53 -6.07 -6.65
N LEU A 7 -21.28 -5.85 -7.09
CA LEU A 7 -20.11 -6.04 -6.24
C LEU A 7 -20.05 -4.98 -5.12
N LEU A 8 -20.22 -3.70 -5.44
CA LEU A 8 -20.21 -2.63 -4.43
C LEU A 8 -21.41 -2.73 -3.49
N ASP A 9 -22.56 -3.16 -3.99
CA ASP A 9 -23.73 -3.46 -3.14
C ASP A 9 -23.46 -4.62 -2.18
N ARG A 10 -22.75 -5.66 -2.62
CA ARG A 10 -22.30 -6.74 -1.73
C ARG A 10 -21.33 -6.22 -0.68
N LEU A 11 -20.35 -5.39 -1.06
CA LEU A 11 -19.40 -4.82 -0.11
C LEU A 11 -20.11 -3.95 0.95
N ASP A 12 -21.07 -3.13 0.53
CA ASP A 12 -21.90 -2.30 1.43
C ASP A 12 -22.67 -3.14 2.45
N ARG A 13 -23.22 -4.28 2.04
CA ARG A 13 -23.96 -5.17 2.95
C ARG A 13 -23.02 -6.01 3.81
N TRP A 14 -22.00 -6.60 3.20
CA TRP A 14 -21.14 -7.59 3.85
C TRP A 14 -20.22 -6.99 4.89
N ARG A 15 -19.88 -5.69 4.79
CA ARG A 15 -19.11 -5.01 5.85
C ARG A 15 -19.79 -5.02 7.22
N HIS A 16 -21.08 -5.32 7.30
CA HIS A 16 -21.81 -5.43 8.55
C HIS A 16 -21.83 -6.85 9.14
N LEU A 17 -21.30 -7.83 8.42
CA LEU A 17 -21.22 -9.21 8.89
C LEU A 17 -20.04 -9.39 9.84
N PRO A 18 -20.17 -10.26 10.86
CA PRO A 18 -19.04 -10.62 11.73
C PRO A 18 -17.84 -11.12 10.92
N ASP A 19 -16.64 -10.75 11.37
CA ASP A 19 -15.34 -11.14 10.78
C ASP A 19 -15.11 -10.76 9.31
N TYR A 20 -16.04 -10.04 8.67
CA TYR A 20 -15.88 -9.63 7.29
C TYR A 20 -14.88 -8.48 7.18
N GLN A 21 -13.80 -8.71 6.44
CA GLN A 21 -12.73 -7.74 6.25
C GLN A 21 -12.95 -6.95 4.95
N LEU A 22 -13.68 -5.84 5.04
CA LEU A 22 -13.94 -4.95 3.90
C LEU A 22 -12.64 -4.44 3.27
N GLU A 23 -11.68 -4.01 4.09
CA GLU A 23 -10.36 -3.49 3.69
C GLU A 23 -9.72 -4.30 2.57
N ARG A 24 -9.53 -5.61 2.79
CA ARG A 24 -8.89 -6.54 1.83
C ARG A 24 -9.65 -6.79 0.54
N ARG A 25 -10.90 -6.32 0.45
CA ARG A 25 -11.77 -6.48 -0.71
C ARG A 25 -11.97 -5.16 -1.45
N ALA A 26 -11.86 -4.05 -0.72
CA ALA A 26 -12.00 -2.71 -1.25
C ALA A 26 -10.66 -2.11 -1.69
N ASP A 27 -9.52 -2.63 -1.20
CA ASP A 27 -8.16 -2.17 -1.47
C ASP A 27 -7.91 -1.86 -2.95
N VAL A 28 -8.26 -2.76 -3.86
CA VAL A 28 -8.05 -2.61 -5.29
C VAL A 28 -8.75 -1.37 -5.86
N PHE A 29 -9.91 -0.99 -5.33
CA PHE A 29 -10.61 0.22 -5.76
C PHE A 29 -9.88 1.48 -5.28
N PHE A 30 -9.36 1.48 -4.04
CA PHE A 30 -8.53 2.59 -3.56
C PHE A 30 -7.29 2.78 -4.44
N SER A 31 -6.65 1.68 -4.88
CA SER A 31 -5.44 1.75 -5.69
C SER A 31 -5.59 2.55 -7.00
N LEU A 32 -6.81 2.64 -7.54
CA LEU A 32 -7.10 3.39 -8.77
C LEU A 32 -7.00 4.91 -8.57
N TYR A 33 -7.31 5.39 -7.37
CA TYR A 33 -7.43 6.83 -7.09
C TYR A 33 -6.38 7.33 -6.09
N LEU A 34 -5.64 6.43 -5.44
CA LEU A 34 -4.75 6.78 -4.33
C LEU A 34 -3.72 7.87 -4.69
N PRO A 35 -3.05 7.87 -5.87
CA PRO A 35 -2.13 8.94 -6.23
C PRO A 35 -2.80 10.32 -6.29
N GLU A 36 -4.02 10.40 -6.85
CA GLU A 36 -4.81 11.63 -6.92
C GLU A 36 -5.31 12.07 -5.54
N VAL A 37 -5.75 11.11 -4.72
CA VAL A 37 -6.22 11.34 -3.35
C VAL A 37 -5.09 11.89 -2.47
N LEU A 38 -3.93 11.23 -2.50
CA LEU A 38 -2.73 11.70 -1.80
C LEU A 38 -2.35 13.09 -2.28
N GLY A 39 -2.41 13.34 -3.59
CA GLY A 39 -2.01 14.63 -4.13
C GLY A 39 -2.96 15.77 -3.80
N ALA A 40 -4.27 15.51 -3.82
CA ALA A 40 -5.28 16.47 -3.42
C ALA A 40 -5.18 16.81 -1.93
N HIS A 41 -4.86 15.83 -1.07
CA HIS A 41 -4.79 16.02 0.38
C HIS A 41 -3.48 16.66 0.84
N PHE A 42 -2.34 16.22 0.29
CA PHE A 42 -1.01 16.68 0.71
C PHE A 42 -0.43 17.80 -0.15
N GLY A 43 -1.13 18.22 -1.22
CA GLY A 43 -0.70 19.31 -2.09
C GLY A 43 0.56 18.99 -2.90
N ALA A 44 0.77 17.72 -3.25
CA ALA A 44 1.93 17.25 -4.02
C ALA A 44 1.50 16.32 -5.15
N ALA A 45 2.24 16.27 -6.26
CA ALA A 45 2.00 15.24 -7.27
C ALA A 45 2.63 13.91 -6.84
N PHE A 46 2.02 12.79 -7.25
CA PHE A 46 2.49 11.44 -6.97
C PHE A 46 2.71 10.66 -8.26
N ASP A 47 3.67 9.73 -8.24
CA ASP A 47 3.82 8.73 -9.29
C ASP A 47 2.54 7.88 -9.34
N PRO A 48 1.96 7.63 -10.52
CA PRO A 48 0.76 6.80 -10.64
C PRO A 48 1.00 5.33 -10.25
N THR A 49 2.26 4.89 -10.23
CA THR A 49 2.63 3.52 -9.88
C THR A 49 2.69 3.36 -8.36
N LEU A 50 1.86 2.47 -7.84
CA LEU A 50 1.89 2.04 -6.43
C LEU A 50 2.55 0.67 -6.32
N VAL A 51 3.17 0.40 -5.17
CA VAL A 51 3.61 -0.96 -4.81
C VAL A 51 2.71 -1.48 -3.68
N PRO A 52 1.78 -2.40 -3.97
CA PRO A 52 0.90 -2.95 -2.94
C PRO A 52 1.67 -3.92 -2.03
N GLU A 53 1.17 -4.11 -0.81
CA GLU A 53 1.64 -5.11 0.16
C GLU A 53 3.16 -4.97 0.42
N PHE A 54 3.62 -3.73 0.59
CA PHE A 54 5.03 -3.39 0.70
C PHE A 54 5.63 -3.99 1.98
N PRO A 55 6.66 -4.86 1.87
CA PRO A 55 7.24 -5.51 3.02
C PRO A 55 8.24 -4.61 3.76
N VAL A 56 8.04 -4.44 5.07
CA VAL A 56 9.01 -3.81 5.95
C VAL A 56 9.63 -4.86 6.86
N ARG A 57 10.96 -4.94 6.88
CA ARG A 57 11.69 -5.97 7.64
C ARG A 57 11.62 -5.67 9.15
N LEU A 58 11.06 -6.57 9.94
CA LEU A 58 10.97 -6.43 11.40
C LEU A 58 12.35 -6.38 12.08
N GLY A 59 13.34 -7.09 11.53
CA GLY A 59 14.71 -6.99 12.02
C GLY A 59 15.34 -5.61 11.88
N LEU A 60 14.89 -4.80 10.90
CA LEU A 60 15.30 -3.40 10.79
C LEU A 60 14.70 -2.57 11.94
N ILE A 61 13.41 -2.78 12.22
CA ILE A 61 12.66 -1.99 13.22
C ILE A 61 13.11 -2.31 14.65
N HIS A 62 13.25 -3.59 14.98
CA HIS A 62 13.57 -4.04 16.33
C HIS A 62 15.06 -4.26 16.58
N GLY A 63 15.93 -3.97 15.59
CA GLY A 63 17.38 -4.21 15.71
C GLY A 63 17.76 -5.69 15.85
N THR A 64 17.03 -6.60 15.19
CA THR A 64 17.25 -8.05 15.28
C THR A 64 17.68 -8.65 13.93
N PRO A 65 18.30 -9.86 13.92
CA PRO A 65 18.64 -10.53 12.66
C PRO A 65 17.41 -11.07 11.89
N SER A 66 16.19 -10.89 12.41
CA SER A 66 14.97 -11.43 11.81
C SER A 66 14.74 -10.93 10.38
N ASN A 67 14.41 -11.87 9.48
CA ASN A 67 13.96 -11.59 8.12
C ASN A 67 12.43 -11.59 8.00
N GLN A 68 11.70 -11.70 9.11
CA GLN A 68 10.25 -11.53 9.09
C GLN A 68 9.90 -10.09 8.69
N SER A 69 8.73 -9.92 8.10
CA SER A 69 8.24 -8.62 7.66
C SER A 69 6.80 -8.43 8.06
N PHE A 70 6.42 -7.21 8.45
CA PHE A 70 5.03 -6.79 8.35
C PHE A 70 4.79 -6.15 6.97
N LYS A 71 3.51 -5.96 6.61
CA LYS A 71 3.10 -5.38 5.34
C LYS A 71 2.48 -4.02 5.58
N VAL A 72 2.78 -3.10 4.69
CA VAL A 72 2.08 -1.82 4.51
C VAL A 72 1.25 -1.97 3.25
N ASP A 73 -0.01 -1.52 3.26
CA ASP A 73 -0.91 -1.75 2.13
C ASP A 73 -0.36 -1.18 0.82
N TYR A 74 0.24 0.02 0.86
CA TYR A 74 0.89 0.61 -0.31
C TYR A 74 2.18 1.37 0.03
N LEU A 75 3.14 1.31 -0.89
CA LEU A 75 4.18 2.32 -1.04
C LEU A 75 3.83 3.22 -2.22
N ALA A 76 3.85 4.52 -1.99
CA ALA A 76 3.73 5.56 -3.01
C ALA A 76 4.99 6.44 -3.06
N LEU A 77 5.25 7.05 -4.22
CA LEU A 77 6.39 7.93 -4.44
C LEU A 77 5.88 9.30 -4.88
N SER A 78 6.36 10.38 -4.27
CA SER A 78 6.07 11.72 -4.77
C SER A 78 6.69 11.91 -6.17
N ALA A 79 6.02 12.61 -7.07
CA ALA A 79 6.46 12.74 -8.46
C ALA A 79 7.81 13.47 -8.59
N ASP A 80 8.12 14.38 -7.66
CA ASP A 80 9.40 15.07 -7.53
C ASP A 80 10.52 14.20 -6.91
N ARG A 81 10.17 12.98 -6.50
CA ARG A 81 11.05 11.99 -5.85
C ARG A 81 11.68 12.48 -4.55
N SER A 82 11.03 13.39 -3.83
CA SER A 82 11.50 13.88 -2.53
C SER A 82 11.01 13.04 -1.35
N ALA A 83 9.94 12.24 -1.52
CA ALA A 83 9.33 11.49 -0.44
C ALA A 83 8.80 10.11 -0.88
N LEU A 84 9.08 9.10 -0.05
CA LEU A 84 8.36 7.83 -0.02
C LEU A 84 7.24 7.89 0.99
N TRP A 85 6.07 7.42 0.60
CA TRP A 85 4.89 7.38 1.45
C TRP A 85 4.48 5.94 1.71
N LEU A 86 4.48 5.57 2.99
CA LEU A 86 3.85 4.37 3.49
C LEU A 86 2.38 4.69 3.71
N VAL A 87 1.48 4.00 2.99
CA VAL A 87 0.05 4.25 3.05
C VAL A 87 -0.66 3.02 3.57
N GLU A 88 -1.36 3.19 4.69
CA GLU A 88 -2.15 2.15 5.35
C GLU A 88 -3.63 2.45 5.16
N LEU A 89 -4.40 1.47 4.70
CA LEU A 89 -5.84 1.54 4.55
C LEU A 89 -6.49 0.91 5.79
N LYS A 90 -7.48 1.59 6.36
CA LYS A 90 -8.34 1.06 7.42
C LYS A 90 -9.79 1.27 7.01
N THR A 91 -10.65 0.24 7.11
CA THR A 91 -12.08 0.39 6.77
C THR A 91 -13.03 0.42 7.96
N ASP A 92 -12.49 0.23 9.16
CA ASP A 92 -13.25 0.28 10.41
C ASP A 92 -12.45 1.08 11.46
N PRO A 93 -13.06 2.02 12.21
CA PRO A 93 -12.35 2.79 13.24
C PRO A 93 -11.68 1.94 14.33
N GLY A 94 -12.19 0.74 14.61
CA GLY A 94 -11.62 -0.17 15.61
C GLY A 94 -10.39 -0.96 15.16
N SER A 95 -9.95 -0.84 13.90
CA SER A 95 -8.92 -1.69 13.29
C SER A 95 -7.47 -1.25 13.57
N ARG A 96 -7.27 -0.19 14.37
CA ARG A 96 -5.96 0.38 14.67
C ARG A 96 -5.32 -0.30 15.88
N ASN A 97 -4.11 -0.81 15.71
CA ASN A 97 -3.33 -1.51 16.74
C ASN A 97 -2.06 -0.72 17.07
N THR A 98 -1.81 -0.46 18.35
CA THR A 98 -0.62 0.25 18.86
C THR A 98 0.70 -0.36 18.35
N THR A 99 0.82 -1.69 18.33
CA THR A 99 2.05 -2.35 17.84
C THR A 99 2.28 -2.08 16.36
N GLN A 100 1.22 -2.00 15.56
CA GLN A 100 1.36 -1.67 14.14
C GLN A 100 1.81 -0.21 13.99
N ASP A 101 1.23 0.71 14.74
CA ASP A 101 1.63 2.13 14.74
C ASP A 101 3.10 2.31 15.15
N GLU A 102 3.55 1.64 16.21
CA GLU A 102 4.95 1.66 16.64
C GLU A 102 5.89 1.16 15.52
N ASN A 103 5.50 0.08 14.84
CA ASN A 103 6.26 -0.44 13.71
C ASN A 103 6.30 0.52 12.52
N MET A 104 5.19 1.19 12.21
CA MET A 104 5.12 2.20 11.15
C MET A 104 6.00 3.40 11.48
N GLN A 105 6.00 3.88 12.73
CA GLN A 105 6.88 4.96 13.16
C GLN A 105 8.35 4.55 13.10
N GLY A 106 8.68 3.33 13.50
CA GLY A 106 10.02 2.78 13.32
C GLY A 106 10.44 2.71 11.84
N ALA A 107 9.52 2.38 10.94
CA ALA A 107 9.78 2.37 9.50
C ALA A 107 10.07 3.76 8.95
N VAL A 108 9.29 4.77 9.38
CA VAL A 108 9.53 6.18 9.05
C VAL A 108 10.92 6.62 9.55
N ALA A 109 11.25 6.32 10.80
CA ALA A 109 12.53 6.70 11.42
C ALA A 109 13.74 6.02 10.76
N ALA A 110 13.59 4.79 10.26
CA ALA A 110 14.67 4.08 9.58
C ALA A 110 15.09 4.72 8.25
N GLY A 111 14.18 5.45 7.59
CA GLY A 111 14.45 6.15 6.34
C GLY A 111 14.44 5.25 5.10
N ALA A 112 14.33 5.90 3.94
CA ALA A 112 14.01 5.24 2.67
C ALA A 112 15.05 4.19 2.24
N ALA A 113 16.34 4.52 2.35
CA ALA A 113 17.41 3.63 1.95
C ALA A 113 17.44 2.34 2.79
N ALA A 114 17.23 2.44 4.10
CA ALA A 114 17.22 1.29 4.99
C ALA A 114 16.01 0.38 4.72
N LEU A 115 14.83 0.96 4.47
CA LEU A 115 13.63 0.20 4.09
C LEU A 115 13.86 -0.64 2.83
N LEU A 116 14.39 -0.04 1.77
CA LEU A 116 14.67 -0.75 0.51
C LEU A 116 15.76 -1.82 0.66
N GLN A 117 16.81 -1.55 1.44
CA GLN A 117 17.80 -2.58 1.79
C GLN A 117 17.15 -3.73 2.57
N GLY A 118 16.18 -3.43 3.42
CA GLY A 118 15.34 -4.41 4.10
C GLY A 118 14.61 -5.33 3.12
N VAL A 119 13.99 -4.77 2.08
CA VAL A 119 13.33 -5.56 1.00
C VAL A 119 14.33 -6.50 0.32
N VAL A 120 15.52 -6.00 -0.04
CA VAL A 120 16.57 -6.83 -0.66
C VAL A 120 17.02 -7.96 0.26
N HIS A 121 17.16 -7.71 1.57
CA HIS A 121 17.45 -8.76 2.55
C HIS A 121 16.37 -9.83 2.61
N ILE A 122 15.10 -9.42 2.64
CA ILE A 122 13.98 -10.37 2.65
C ILE A 122 13.97 -11.19 1.35
N ALA A 123 14.17 -10.56 0.19
CA ALA A 123 14.25 -11.24 -1.10
C ALA A 123 15.36 -12.31 -1.12
N ARG A 124 16.53 -12.01 -0.55
CA ARG A 124 17.66 -12.94 -0.43
C ARG A 124 17.36 -14.12 0.50
N ALA A 125 16.62 -13.90 1.58
CA ALA A 125 16.25 -14.96 2.54
C ALA A 125 15.00 -15.78 2.14
N SER A 126 14.11 -15.21 1.31
CA SER A 126 12.81 -15.80 0.98
C SER A 126 12.90 -17.04 0.10
N LYS A 127 11.97 -17.99 0.28
CA LYS A 127 11.76 -19.12 -0.66
C LYS A 127 11.01 -18.70 -1.93
N HIS A 128 10.27 -17.59 -1.90
CA HIS A 128 9.43 -17.13 -3.01
C HIS A 128 10.19 -16.19 -3.95
N LYS A 129 11.27 -16.69 -4.56
CA LYS A 129 12.22 -15.87 -5.34
C LYS A 129 11.59 -15.11 -6.49
N GLN A 130 10.76 -15.77 -7.29
CA GLN A 130 10.12 -15.14 -8.46
C GLN A 130 9.11 -14.06 -8.06
N LYS A 131 8.33 -14.27 -6.98
CA LYS A 131 7.45 -13.23 -6.41
C LYS A 131 8.22 -12.00 -5.97
N TYR A 132 9.34 -12.19 -5.26
CA TYR A 132 10.22 -11.07 -4.91
C TYR A 132 10.90 -10.45 -6.15
N GLY A 133 11.13 -11.23 -7.21
CA GLY A 133 11.55 -10.70 -8.51
C GLY A 133 10.60 -9.65 -9.05
N HIS A 134 9.28 -9.89 -9.03
CA HIS A 134 8.29 -8.90 -9.43
C HIS A 134 8.30 -7.64 -8.56
N LEU A 135 8.39 -7.79 -7.23
CA LEU A 135 8.51 -6.65 -6.33
C LEU A 135 9.78 -5.82 -6.61
N LEU A 136 10.92 -6.48 -6.79
CA LEU A 136 12.18 -5.82 -7.11
C LEU A 136 12.12 -5.12 -8.48
N ALA A 137 11.43 -5.70 -9.46
CA ALA A 137 11.18 -5.06 -10.76
C ALA A 137 10.33 -3.80 -10.62
N ALA A 138 9.25 -3.84 -9.84
CA ALA A 138 8.39 -2.68 -9.59
C ALA A 138 9.18 -1.54 -8.92
N LEU A 139 9.97 -1.84 -7.89
CA LEU A 139 10.84 -0.87 -7.22
C LEU A 139 11.93 -0.31 -8.15
N ALA A 140 12.47 -1.13 -9.07
CA ALA A 140 13.41 -0.66 -10.08
C ALA A 140 12.74 0.24 -11.13
N GLY A 141 11.50 -0.06 -11.53
CA GLY A 141 10.68 0.77 -12.43
C GLY A 141 10.43 2.17 -11.86
N LEU A 142 10.23 2.27 -10.54
CA LEU A 142 10.16 3.54 -9.80
C LEU A 142 11.52 4.24 -9.65
N GLY A 143 12.61 3.62 -10.09
CA GLY A 143 13.97 4.14 -9.94
C GLY A 143 14.51 4.10 -8.52
N LEU A 144 13.91 3.29 -7.63
CA LEU A 144 14.32 3.15 -6.23
C LEU A 144 15.45 2.13 -6.04
N LEU A 145 15.56 1.16 -6.95
CA LEU A 145 16.61 0.15 -6.97
C LEU A 145 17.34 0.14 -8.31
N ARG A 146 18.62 -0.22 -8.26
CA ARG A 146 19.42 -0.66 -9.42
C ARG A 146 19.53 -2.16 -9.37
N VAL A 147 18.99 -2.82 -10.40
CA VAL A 147 18.93 -4.27 -10.52
C VAL A 147 19.86 -4.72 -11.65
N PRO A 148 20.61 -5.83 -11.49
CA PRO A 148 21.43 -6.35 -12.57
C PRO A 148 20.60 -6.78 -13.79
N GLY A 149 21.06 -6.46 -15.00
CA GLY A 149 20.29 -6.66 -16.24
C GLY A 149 19.97 -8.12 -16.56
N ASP A 150 20.81 -9.05 -16.11
CA ASP A 150 20.68 -10.51 -16.26
C ASP A 150 19.89 -11.17 -15.11
N LEU A 151 19.39 -10.41 -14.13
CA LEU A 151 18.70 -10.99 -12.97
C LEU A 151 17.47 -11.81 -13.42
N TRP A 152 16.76 -11.34 -14.45
CA TRP A 152 15.55 -11.99 -14.95
C TRP A 152 15.84 -13.33 -15.62
N ASP A 153 16.96 -13.42 -16.33
CA ASP A 153 17.42 -14.66 -16.97
C ASP A 153 17.76 -15.74 -15.94
N ILE A 154 18.13 -15.34 -14.72
CA ILE A 154 18.42 -16.24 -13.60
C ILE A 154 17.15 -16.59 -12.82
N LEU A 155 16.14 -15.71 -12.80
CA LEU A 155 14.87 -15.94 -12.11
C LEU A 155 13.86 -16.76 -12.92
N TYR A 156 13.93 -16.70 -14.25
CA TYR A 156 12.92 -17.28 -15.15
C TYR A 156 13.52 -18.20 -16.23
N PRO A 157 12.74 -19.19 -16.72
CA PRO A 157 11.41 -19.59 -16.24
C PRO A 157 11.46 -20.28 -14.86
N ASP A 158 12.62 -20.82 -14.49
CA ASP A 158 12.92 -21.41 -13.19
C ASP A 158 14.14 -20.73 -12.56
N VAL A 159 14.21 -20.79 -11.23
CA VAL A 159 15.34 -20.23 -10.48
C VAL A 159 16.62 -21.00 -10.77
N ARG A 160 17.63 -20.31 -11.31
CA ARG A 160 18.94 -20.88 -11.66
C ARG A 160 19.99 -20.66 -10.57
N ARG A 161 21.06 -21.45 -10.63
CA ARG A 161 22.22 -21.30 -9.74
C ARG A 161 22.82 -19.91 -9.89
N GLY A 162 23.27 -19.33 -8.77
CA GLY A 162 23.89 -18.00 -8.74
C GLY A 162 22.93 -16.87 -8.31
N LEU A 163 21.62 -17.14 -8.17
CA LEU A 163 20.64 -16.12 -7.79
C LEU A 163 21.00 -15.38 -6.49
N THR A 164 21.43 -16.09 -5.44
CA THR A 164 21.75 -15.44 -4.15
C THR A 164 22.88 -14.42 -4.28
N ALA A 165 23.91 -14.73 -5.06
CA ALA A 165 24.99 -13.80 -5.36
C ALA A 165 24.43 -12.61 -6.14
N ARG A 166 23.59 -12.86 -7.16
CA ARG A 166 23.06 -11.80 -8.02
C ARG A 166 22.08 -10.86 -7.32
N LEU A 167 21.24 -11.37 -6.42
CA LEU A 167 20.43 -10.56 -5.52
C LEU A 167 21.32 -9.70 -4.58
N GLY A 168 22.53 -10.17 -4.28
CA GLY A 168 23.54 -9.42 -3.54
C GLY A 168 24.16 -8.26 -4.31
N ASP A 169 23.97 -8.18 -5.64
CA ASP A 169 24.41 -7.08 -6.48
C ASP A 169 23.37 -5.97 -6.64
N ILE A 170 22.15 -6.18 -6.15
CA ILE A 170 21.12 -5.13 -6.11
C ILE A 170 21.60 -4.00 -5.21
N ARG A 171 21.42 -2.76 -5.66
CA ARG A 171 21.79 -1.56 -4.92
C ARG A 171 20.59 -0.64 -4.81
N VAL A 172 20.48 0.08 -3.71
CA VAL A 172 19.58 1.23 -3.61
C VAL A 172 20.06 2.30 -4.58
N ALA A 173 19.13 2.93 -5.30
CA ALA A 173 19.48 3.95 -6.28
C ALA A 173 20.05 5.21 -5.60
N PRO A 174 20.97 5.95 -6.26
CA PRO A 174 21.42 7.25 -5.78
C PRO A 174 20.23 8.21 -5.59
N GLY A 175 20.29 9.06 -4.56
CA GLY A 175 19.19 10.00 -4.26
C GLY A 175 18.17 9.47 -3.24
N VAL A 176 18.05 8.15 -3.09
CA VAL A 176 17.06 7.57 -2.15
C VAL A 176 17.38 7.90 -0.69
N ALA A 177 18.66 7.99 -0.32
CA ALA A 177 19.05 8.33 1.04
C ALA A 177 18.62 9.75 1.46
N GLN A 178 18.36 10.63 0.49
CA GLN A 178 17.88 11.99 0.70
C GLN A 178 16.35 12.08 0.73
N MET A 179 15.63 11.01 0.37
CA MET A 179 14.18 10.99 0.40
C MET A 179 13.68 10.94 1.85
N THR A 180 12.65 11.74 2.14
CA THR A 180 11.90 11.59 3.39
C THR A 180 10.99 10.37 3.31
N VAL A 181 10.74 9.72 4.45
CA VAL A 181 9.68 8.72 4.57
C VAL A 181 8.52 9.35 5.31
N ARG A 182 7.31 9.18 4.80
CA ARG A 182 6.09 9.74 5.36
C ARG A 182 5.05 8.64 5.51
N LEU A 183 4.10 8.88 6.40
CA LEU A 183 3.01 7.97 6.70
C LEU A 183 1.69 8.65 6.38
N ALA A 184 0.82 7.94 5.68
CA ALA A 184 -0.57 8.32 5.48
C ALA A 184 -1.49 7.17 5.90
N TYR A 185 -2.59 7.51 6.55
CA TYR A 185 -3.68 6.57 6.81
C TYR A 185 -4.89 6.97 5.97
N VAL A 186 -5.50 6.02 5.27
CA VAL A 186 -6.79 6.21 4.60
C VAL A 186 -7.83 5.47 5.41
N GLN A 187 -8.79 6.18 5.99
CA GLN A 187 -9.69 5.60 6.99
C GLN A 187 -11.07 6.29 7.02
N PRO A 188 -12.07 5.73 7.72
CA PRO A 188 -13.43 6.30 7.72
C PRO A 188 -13.48 7.77 8.10
N GLU A 189 -12.79 8.13 9.19
CA GLU A 189 -12.72 9.49 9.73
C GLU A 189 -11.26 9.94 9.91
N ALA A 190 -10.94 11.17 9.52
CA ALA A 190 -9.63 11.76 9.75
C ALA A 190 -9.67 12.73 10.93
N HIS A 191 -8.73 12.57 11.85
CA HIS A 191 -8.58 13.43 13.03
C HIS A 191 -7.22 14.16 13.03
N HIS A 192 -6.26 13.68 12.25
CA HIS A 192 -4.92 14.23 12.16
C HIS A 192 -4.49 14.53 10.72
N PRO A 193 -3.50 15.42 10.50
CA PRO A 193 -3.07 15.81 9.15
C PRO A 193 -2.56 14.65 8.26
N GLY A 194 -2.01 13.59 8.87
CA GLY A 194 -1.55 12.38 8.17
C GLY A 194 -2.67 11.40 7.85
N GLU A 195 -3.92 11.73 8.15
CA GLU A 195 -5.09 10.87 7.95
C GLU A 195 -5.99 11.47 6.86
N ILE A 196 -6.53 10.59 6.02
CA ILE A 196 -7.41 10.92 4.90
C ILE A 196 -8.74 10.21 5.15
N GLY A 197 -9.78 11.00 5.41
CA GLY A 197 -11.14 10.51 5.64
C GLY A 197 -11.80 10.02 4.36
N PHE A 198 -12.71 9.05 4.45
CA PHE A 198 -13.42 8.54 3.27
C PHE A 198 -14.25 9.60 2.54
N ASP A 199 -14.72 10.64 3.23
CA ASP A 199 -15.38 11.77 2.57
C ASP A 199 -14.43 12.55 1.65
N THR A 200 -13.16 12.72 2.06
CA THR A 200 -12.12 13.32 1.21
C THR A 200 -11.81 12.43 0.02
N VAL A 201 -11.69 11.11 0.23
CA VAL A 201 -11.49 10.15 -0.86
C VAL A 201 -12.66 10.23 -1.85
N ALA A 202 -13.90 10.18 -1.35
CA ALA A 202 -15.11 10.25 -2.16
C ALA A 202 -15.14 11.53 -3.01
N ALA A 203 -14.83 12.69 -2.43
CA ALA A 203 -14.81 13.96 -3.16
C ALA A 203 -13.77 14.02 -4.30
N VAL A 204 -12.68 13.24 -4.21
CA VAL A 204 -11.72 13.08 -5.31
C VAL A 204 -12.27 12.11 -6.36
N VAL A 205 -12.76 10.95 -5.93
CA VAL A 205 -13.33 9.93 -6.83
C VAL A 205 -14.49 10.47 -7.65
N GLU A 206 -15.36 11.30 -7.08
CA GLU A 206 -16.53 11.88 -7.77
C GLU A 206 -16.20 12.81 -8.94
N ARG A 207 -14.95 13.26 -9.05
CA ARG A 207 -14.50 14.04 -10.21
C ARG A 207 -14.51 13.19 -11.48
N HIS A 208 -14.43 11.87 -11.34
CA HIS A 208 -14.51 10.92 -12.44
C HIS A 208 -15.97 10.57 -12.73
N LEU A 209 -16.46 10.97 -13.91
CA LEU A 209 -17.88 10.87 -14.28
C LEU A 209 -18.33 9.46 -14.66
N ASP A 210 -17.42 8.48 -14.70
CA ASP A 210 -17.80 7.12 -15.03
C ASP A 210 -18.67 6.49 -13.93
N PRO A 211 -19.61 5.61 -14.30
CA PRO A 211 -20.53 5.02 -13.34
C PRO A 211 -19.88 4.28 -12.16
N LEU A 212 -18.71 3.65 -12.37
CA LEU A 212 -18.03 2.89 -11.31
C LEU A 212 -17.46 3.83 -10.26
N SER A 213 -16.80 4.90 -10.67
CA SER A 213 -16.30 5.95 -9.76
C SER A 213 -17.44 6.56 -8.94
N GLN A 214 -18.53 6.96 -9.58
CA GLN A 214 -19.70 7.53 -8.90
C GLN A 214 -20.29 6.56 -7.87
N ARG A 215 -20.43 5.28 -8.25
CA ARG A 215 -20.93 4.25 -7.33
C ARG A 215 -19.95 4.00 -6.17
N PHE A 216 -18.65 3.98 -6.42
CA PHE A 216 -17.63 3.78 -5.39
C PHE A 216 -17.58 4.94 -4.40
N ALA A 217 -17.67 6.19 -4.86
CA ALA A 217 -17.80 7.35 -4.00
C ALA A 217 -19.02 7.29 -3.08
N ALA A 218 -20.17 6.84 -3.60
CA ALA A 218 -21.35 6.62 -2.79
C ALA A 218 -21.13 5.54 -1.70
N SER A 219 -20.42 4.45 -2.04
CA SER A 219 -20.00 3.44 -1.05
C SER A 219 -19.08 4.04 0.02
N LEU A 220 -18.06 4.81 -0.36
CA LEU A 220 -17.14 5.45 0.60
C LEU A 220 -17.88 6.30 1.65
N ARG A 221 -18.90 7.06 1.24
CA ARG A 221 -19.74 7.83 2.17
C ARG A 221 -20.62 6.97 3.08
N ARG A 222 -21.09 5.83 2.59
CA ARG A 222 -21.76 4.85 3.46
C ARG A 222 -20.76 4.27 4.46
N TRP A 223 -19.53 4.08 3.98
CA TRP A 223 -18.46 3.42 4.71
C TRP A 223 -17.75 4.28 5.76
N SER A 224 -17.97 5.59 5.75
CA SER A 224 -17.52 6.48 6.82
C SER A 224 -18.23 6.20 8.15
N ARG A 225 -19.41 5.55 8.12
CA ARG A 225 -20.14 5.12 9.31
C ARG A 225 -19.61 3.80 9.86
N VAL A 226 -19.69 3.63 11.18
CA VAL A 226 -19.31 2.39 11.88
C VAL A 226 -20.10 1.19 11.33
N ALA A 227 -19.42 0.08 11.04
CA ALA A 227 -20.09 -1.14 10.62
C ALA A 227 -21.05 -1.68 11.69
N GLY A 228 -22.23 -2.16 11.31
CA GLY A 228 -23.25 -2.69 12.24
C GLY A 228 -24.12 -1.61 12.89
N SER A 229 -23.79 -0.34 12.71
CA SER A 229 -24.60 0.79 13.23
C SER A 229 -25.82 1.14 12.37
N THR A 230 -25.92 0.58 11.16
CA THR A 230 -26.99 0.90 10.19
C THR A 230 -28.02 -0.22 10.12
N ASP A 231 -29.31 0.14 10.11
CA ASP A 231 -30.40 -0.82 9.96
C ASP A 231 -30.29 -1.54 8.60
N PRO A 232 -30.22 -2.88 8.55
CA PRO A 232 -30.09 -3.62 7.30
C PRO A 232 -31.24 -3.38 6.30
N ARG A 233 -32.41 -2.92 6.77
CA ARG A 233 -33.56 -2.58 5.91
C ARG A 233 -33.40 -1.24 5.18
N SER A 234 -32.43 -0.42 5.59
CA SER A 234 -32.14 0.88 4.99
C SER A 234 -31.04 0.85 3.93
N LEU A 235 -30.43 -0.32 3.69
CA LEU A 235 -29.31 -0.52 2.76
C LEU A 235 -29.76 -0.93 1.34
N GLY A 236 -31.04 -0.69 1.02
CA GLY A 236 -31.64 -0.94 -0.29
C GLY A 236 -31.22 0.06 -1.36
#